data_AF-A0A7J4J420-F1
#
_entry.id   AF-A0A7J4J420-F1
#
_cell.length_a   1.000
_cell.length_b   1.000
_cell.length_c   1.000
_cell.angle_alpha   90.00
_cell.angle_beta   90.00
_cell.angle_gamma   90.00
#
_symmetry.space_group_name_H-M   'P 1'
#
loop_
_entity.id
_entity.type
_entity.pdbx_description
1 polymer ?
#
loop_
_entity_poly.entity_id
_entity_poly.type
_entity_poly.pdbx_seq_one_letter_code
_entity_poly.pdbx_strand_id
1 'polypeptide(L)'
;MTKKYAPLDPVLFEKARKLPLAVRESMVQRILQKIHEDNKQVLQKALEQGLFTKEEYQEHYLDKFYDDYGSDSFLRYIDAVMDAQGECFVTENERLIKVRANLQHKFKLKIMSTAEVADMLKGKDDKS
;
A
#
# COMPACT_ATOMS: atom_id res chain seq x y z
N MET A 1 10.41 -16.92 -9.20
CA MET A 1 10.28 -15.45 -9.32
C MET A 1 8.91 -15.14 -9.90
N THR A 2 7.98 -14.64 -9.09
CA THR A 2 6.67 -14.18 -9.57
C THR A 2 6.56 -12.71 -9.22
N LYS A 3 6.71 -11.84 -10.23
CA LYS A 3 6.42 -10.42 -10.09
C LYS A 3 4.93 -10.28 -9.76
N LYS A 4 4.59 -9.90 -8.52
CA LYS A 4 3.20 -9.75 -8.03
C LYS A 4 2.44 -8.61 -8.71
N TYR A 5 3.14 -7.68 -9.35
CA TYR A 5 2.54 -6.64 -10.17
C TYR A 5 2.75 -6.96 -11.64
N ALA A 6 1.68 -7.32 -12.33
CA ALA A 6 1.67 -7.27 -13.77
C ALA A 6 1.92 -5.80 -14.17
N PRO A 7 2.91 -5.52 -15.04
CA PRO A 7 3.08 -4.18 -15.57
C PRO A 7 1.74 -3.73 -16.17
N LEU A 8 1.37 -2.48 -15.92
CA LEU A 8 0.18 -1.90 -16.50
C LEU A 8 0.31 -2.00 -18.02
N ASP A 9 -0.51 -2.83 -18.66
CA ASP A 9 -0.49 -2.97 -20.12
C ASP A 9 -0.95 -1.62 -20.72
N PRO A 10 -0.05 -0.91 -21.43
CA PRO A 10 -0.37 0.41 -21.99
C PRO A 10 -1.54 0.36 -22.97
N VAL A 11 -1.71 -0.77 -23.67
CA VAL A 11 -2.80 -0.98 -24.62
C VAL A 11 -4.12 -1.15 -23.88
N LEU A 12 -4.14 -1.88 -22.76
CA LEU A 12 -5.34 -1.99 -21.91
C LEU A 12 -5.71 -0.66 -21.27
N PHE A 13 -4.73 0.11 -20.79
CA PHE A 13 -4.97 1.43 -20.21
C PHE A 13 -5.59 2.40 -21.23
N GLU A 14 -5.02 2.46 -22.44
CA GLU A 14 -5.56 3.31 -23.52
C GLU A 14 -6.95 2.87 -23.97
N LYS A 15 -7.22 1.56 -24.02
CA LYS A 15 -8.57 1.04 -24.30
C LYS A 15 -9.56 1.44 -23.21
N ALA A 16 -9.19 1.32 -21.93
CA ALA A 16 -10.05 1.71 -20.82
C ALA A 16 -10.37 3.22 -20.83
N ARG A 17 -9.41 4.07 -21.20
CA ARG A 17 -9.59 5.51 -21.32
C ARG A 17 -10.63 5.90 -22.37
N LYS A 18 -10.75 5.12 -23.46
CA LYS A 18 -11.70 5.33 -24.57
C LYS A 18 -13.11 4.80 -24.31
N LEU A 19 -13.35 4.12 -23.17
CA LEU A 19 -14.68 3.64 -22.82
C LEU A 19 -15.64 4.79 -22.47
N PRO A 20 -16.97 4.59 -22.66
CA PRO A 20 -17.98 5.54 -22.20
C PRO A 20 -17.83 5.85 -20.71
N LEU A 21 -18.15 7.08 -20.30
CA LEU A 21 -17.98 7.55 -18.92
C LEU A 21 -18.61 6.60 -17.89
N ALA A 22 -19.87 6.20 -18.11
CA ALA A 22 -20.60 5.29 -17.22
C ALA A 22 -19.90 3.93 -17.04
N VAL A 23 -19.24 3.42 -18.09
CA VAL A 23 -18.48 2.17 -18.02
C VAL A 23 -17.21 2.36 -17.20
N ARG A 24 -16.50 3.48 -17.39
CA ARG A 24 -15.31 3.82 -16.59
C ARG A 24 -15.66 3.99 -15.11
N GLU A 25 -16.75 4.68 -14.80
CA GLU A 25 -17.24 4.84 -13.42
C GLU A 25 -17.58 3.49 -12.78
N SER A 26 -18.28 2.61 -13.50
CA SER A 26 -18.58 1.26 -13.02
C SER A 26 -17.31 0.44 -12.78
N MET A 27 -16.31 0.55 -13.66
CA MET A 27 -15.01 -0.11 -13.46
C MET A 27 -14.29 0.41 -12.21
N VAL A 28 -14.24 1.73 -12.02
CA VAL A 28 -13.63 2.35 -10.83
C VAL A 28 -14.36 1.89 -9.56
N GLN A 29 -15.69 1.87 -9.55
CA GLN A 29 -16.47 1.38 -8.41
C GLN A 29 -16.14 -0.07 -8.06
N ARG A 30 -16.02 -0.97 -9.05
CA ARG A 30 -15.62 -2.36 -8.82
C ARG A 30 -14.22 -2.48 -8.25
N ILE A 31 -13.28 -1.67 -8.73
CA ILE A 31 -11.91 -1.62 -8.20
C ILE A 31 -11.92 -1.16 -6.74
N LEU A 32 -12.65 -0.08 -6.42
CA LEU A 32 -12.77 0.42 -5.05
C LEU A 32 -13.42 -0.61 -4.12
N GLN A 33 -14.46 -1.30 -4.58
CA GLN A 33 -15.09 -2.37 -3.81
C GLN A 33 -14.11 -3.52 -3.53
N LYS A 34 -13.34 -3.95 -4.54
CA LYS A 34 -12.33 -4.99 -4.37
C LYS A 34 -11.26 -4.59 -3.36
N ILE A 35 -10.76 -3.35 -3.43
CA ILE A 35 -9.79 -2.81 -2.47
C ILE A 35 -10.36 -2.84 -1.05
N HIS A 36 -11.63 -2.47 -0.87
CA HIS A 36 -12.28 -2.51 0.43
C HIS A 36 -12.40 -3.93 0.99
N GLU A 37 -12.75 -4.90 0.15
CA GLU A 37 -12.77 -6.32 0.52
C GLU A 37 -11.38 -6.85 0.88
N ASP A 38 -10.35 -6.48 0.12
CA ASP A 38 -8.96 -6.85 0.41
C ASP A 38 -8.49 -6.27 1.76
N ASN A 39 -8.79 -4.99 2.02
CA ASN A 39 -8.49 -4.35 3.29
C ASN A 39 -9.13 -5.07 4.49
N LYS A 40 -10.39 -5.53 4.35
CA LYS A 40 -11.05 -6.32 5.39
C LYS A 40 -10.34 -7.66 5.65
N GLN A 41 -9.92 -8.34 4.60
CA GLN A 41 -9.19 -9.62 4.72
C GLN A 41 -7.84 -9.43 5.40
N VAL A 42 -7.10 -8.38 5.02
CA VAL A 42 -5.83 -8.01 5.65
C VAL A 42 -6.01 -7.73 7.14
N LEU A 43 -7.00 -6.91 7.50
CA LEU A 43 -7.30 -6.59 8.89
C LEU A 43 -7.64 -7.84 9.69
N GLN A 44 -8.52 -8.70 9.17
CA GLN A 44 -8.90 -9.94 9.83
C GLN A 44 -7.68 -10.83 10.07
N LYS A 45 -6.86 -11.06 9.04
CA LYS A 45 -5.64 -11.86 9.13
C LYS A 45 -4.65 -11.28 10.15
N ALA A 46 -4.49 -9.96 10.19
CA ALA A 46 -3.60 -9.30 11.14
C ALA A 46 -4.06 -9.45 12.60
N LEU A 47 -5.37 -9.39 12.84
CA LEU A 47 -5.97 -9.64 14.16
C LEU A 47 -5.82 -11.12 14.57
N GLU A 48 -6.07 -12.05 13.64
CA GLU A 48 -5.90 -13.49 13.88
C GLU A 48 -4.44 -13.87 14.19
N GLN A 49 -3.47 -13.19 13.57
CA GLN A 49 -2.04 -13.36 13.84
C GLN A 49 -1.54 -12.59 15.07
N GLY A 50 -2.39 -11.79 15.71
CA GLY A 50 -2.03 -11.02 16.91
C GLY A 50 -1.01 -9.91 16.66
N LEU A 51 -0.95 -9.34 15.44
CA LEU A 51 -0.05 -8.22 15.14
C LEU A 51 -0.39 -6.96 15.96
N PHE A 52 -1.67 -6.76 16.23
CA PHE A 52 -2.23 -5.72 17.08
C PHE A 52 -3.62 -6.16 17.55
N THR A 53 -4.14 -5.54 18.60
CA THR A 53 -5.51 -5.80 19.06
C THR A 53 -6.52 -4.96 18.28
N LYS A 54 -7.81 -5.31 18.39
CA LYS A 54 -8.88 -4.53 17.79
C LYS A 54 -8.94 -3.11 18.37
N GLU A 55 -8.75 -3.00 19.67
CA GLU A 55 -8.75 -1.74 20.42
C GLU A 55 -7.58 -0.87 19.93
N GLU A 56 -6.39 -1.46 19.83
CA GLU A 56 -5.22 -0.76 19.31
C GLU A 56 -5.46 -0.24 17.88
N TYR A 57 -6.09 -1.06 17.02
CA TYR A 57 -6.43 -0.63 15.66
C TYR A 57 -7.37 0.56 15.63
N GLN A 58 -8.44 0.51 16.43
CA GLN A 58 -9.44 1.58 16.50
C GLN A 58 -8.86 2.88 17.05
N GLU A 59 -8.01 2.80 18.09
CA GLU A 59 -7.45 3.98 18.74
C GLU A 59 -6.30 4.60 17.94
N HIS A 60 -5.46 3.77 17.33
CA HIS A 60 -4.19 4.22 16.77
C HIS A 60 -4.15 4.29 15.25
N TYR A 61 -4.93 3.49 14.52
CA TYR A 61 -4.73 3.31 13.07
C TYR A 61 -5.94 3.62 12.20
N LEU A 62 -7.15 3.32 12.67
CA LEU A 62 -8.40 3.51 11.92
C LEU A 62 -8.51 4.96 11.40
N ASP A 63 -8.79 5.09 10.11
CA ASP A 63 -9.03 6.35 9.40
C ASP A 63 -7.84 7.34 9.34
N LYS A 64 -6.68 6.98 9.88
CA LYS A 64 -5.53 7.90 9.93
C LYS A 64 -4.67 7.90 8.68
N PHE A 65 -4.62 6.80 7.94
CA PHE A 65 -3.65 6.59 6.85
C PHE A 65 -4.28 6.44 5.47
N TYR A 66 -5.49 6.96 5.28
CA TYR A 66 -6.10 7.09 3.96
C TYR A 66 -5.35 8.15 3.13
N ASP A 67 -5.11 7.84 1.86
CA ASP A 67 -4.69 8.81 0.85
C ASP A 67 -5.89 9.50 0.19
N ASP A 68 -5.61 10.45 -0.72
CA ASP A 68 -6.63 11.20 -1.45
C ASP A 68 -7.53 10.34 -2.35
N TYR A 69 -7.15 9.07 -2.56
CA TYR A 69 -7.88 8.09 -3.36
C TYR A 69 -8.65 7.08 -2.51
N GLY A 70 -8.66 7.24 -1.18
CA GLY A 70 -9.35 6.36 -0.26
C GLY A 70 -8.63 5.02 -0.01
N SER A 71 -7.33 4.95 -0.29
CA SER A 71 -6.49 3.78 0.03
C SER A 71 -5.87 3.90 1.42
N ASP A 72 -6.14 2.93 2.30
CA ASP A 72 -5.51 2.85 3.62
C ASP A 72 -4.06 2.32 3.50
N SER A 73 -3.10 3.23 3.61
CA SER A 73 -1.68 2.91 3.53
C SER A 73 -1.17 2.06 4.70
N PHE A 74 -1.82 2.11 5.86
CA PHE A 74 -1.44 1.27 7.00
C PHE A 74 -1.81 -0.17 6.77
N LEU A 75 -3.02 -0.46 6.29
CA LEU A 75 -3.39 -1.85 5.97
C LEU A 75 -2.51 -2.44 4.87
N ARG A 76 -2.15 -1.64 3.85
CA ARG A 76 -1.16 -2.07 2.84
C ARG A 76 0.22 -2.36 3.43
N TYR A 77 0.65 -1.58 4.42
CA TYR A 77 1.89 -1.84 5.15
C TYR A 77 1.80 -3.13 5.96
N ILE A 78 0.69 -3.37 6.65
CA ILE A 78 0.46 -4.59 7.43
C ILE A 78 0.39 -5.84 6.53
N ASP A 79 -0.24 -5.73 5.36
CA ASP A 79 -0.22 -6.79 4.36
C ASP A 79 1.22 -7.13 3.95
N ALA A 80 2.05 -6.11 3.71
CA ALA A 80 3.47 -6.30 3.41
C ALA A 80 4.28 -6.91 4.57
N VAL A 81 3.95 -6.55 5.82
CA VAL A 81 4.54 -7.15 7.03
C VAL A 81 4.21 -8.65 7.11
N MET A 82 2.95 -9.02 6.85
CA MET A 82 2.51 -10.42 6.91
C MET A 82 3.06 -11.28 5.77
N ASP A 83 3.21 -10.70 4.58
CA ASP A 83 3.68 -11.43 3.40
C ASP A 83 5.21 -11.47 3.27
N ALA A 84 5.96 -10.77 4.14
CA ALA A 84 7.41 -10.84 4.38
C ALA A 84 8.31 -11.33 3.22
N GLN A 85 8.15 -10.74 2.03
CA GLN A 85 9.05 -10.94 0.88
C GLN A 85 9.83 -9.68 0.48
N GLY A 86 9.59 -8.55 1.16
CA GLY A 86 10.25 -7.27 0.88
C GLY A 86 11.13 -6.81 2.03
N GLU A 87 12.29 -6.22 1.72
CA GLU A 87 13.17 -5.58 2.70
C GLU A 87 12.58 -4.26 3.24
N CYS A 88 11.69 -3.62 2.46
CA CYS A 88 11.03 -2.39 2.83
C CYS A 88 9.64 -2.25 2.17
N PHE A 89 8.81 -1.43 2.79
CA PHE A 89 7.57 -0.90 2.26
C PHE A 89 7.79 0.54 1.78
N VAL A 90 7.38 0.83 0.55
CA VAL A 90 7.51 2.17 -0.04
C VAL A 90 6.14 2.84 -0.06
N THR A 91 6.08 4.11 0.39
CA THR A 91 4.84 4.89 0.40
C THR A 91 5.10 6.37 0.21
N GLU A 92 4.09 7.10 -0.26
CA GLU A 92 4.06 8.58 -0.27
C GLU A 92 3.17 9.15 0.83
N ASN A 93 2.54 8.30 1.65
CA ASN A 93 1.64 8.77 2.71
C ASN A 93 2.42 9.46 3.83
N GLU A 94 2.37 10.79 3.86
CA GLU A 94 3.10 11.60 4.83
C GLU A 94 2.75 11.27 6.29
N ARG A 95 1.49 10.90 6.57
CA ARG A 95 1.06 10.56 7.93
C ARG A 95 1.74 9.27 8.40
N LEU A 96 1.84 8.28 7.50
CA LEU A 96 2.54 7.03 7.77
C LEU A 96 4.05 7.28 7.91
N ILE A 97 4.64 8.11 7.05
CA ILE A 97 6.06 8.50 7.12
C ILE A 97 6.37 9.20 8.45
N LYS A 98 5.51 10.09 8.94
CA LYS A 98 5.70 10.79 10.23
C LYS A 98 5.81 9.85 11.43
N VAL A 99 5.05 8.75 11.42
CA VAL A 99 5.05 7.77 12.53
C VAL A 99 5.90 6.53 12.25
N ARG A 100 6.65 6.51 11.15
CA ARG A 100 7.35 5.32 10.64
C ARG A 100 8.30 4.70 11.65
N ALA A 101 8.98 5.49 12.49
CA ALA A 101 9.92 4.96 13.48
C ALA A 101 9.23 3.98 14.44
N ASN A 102 8.03 4.33 14.90
CA ASN A 102 7.25 3.48 15.81
C ASN A 102 6.73 2.23 15.09
N LEU A 103 6.23 2.39 13.86
CA LEU A 103 5.74 1.28 13.05
C LEU A 103 6.85 0.29 12.67
N GLN A 104 8.03 0.78 12.29
CA GLN A 104 9.21 -0.05 11.99
C GLN A 104 9.70 -0.77 13.25
N HIS A 105 9.70 -0.08 14.40
CA HIS A 105 10.10 -0.70 15.66
C HIS A 105 9.17 -1.85 16.03
N LYS A 106 7.85 -1.67 15.87
CA LYS A 106 6.85 -2.68 16.19
C LYS A 106 6.83 -3.84 15.19
N PHE A 107 6.67 -3.53 13.91
CA PHE A 107 6.38 -4.52 12.86
C PHE A 107 7.61 -4.99 12.07
N LYS A 108 8.79 -4.44 12.39
CA LYS A 108 10.10 -4.87 11.86
C LYS A 108 10.28 -4.75 10.33
N LEU A 109 9.38 -4.08 9.62
CA LEU A 109 9.53 -3.78 8.19
C LEU A 109 9.91 -2.31 8.00
N LYS A 110 10.98 -2.05 7.24
CA LYS A 110 11.43 -0.68 6.94
C LYS A 110 10.38 0.06 6.09
N ILE A 111 10.15 1.34 6.36
CA ILE A 111 9.26 2.21 5.59
C ILE A 111 10.11 3.28 4.91
N MET A 112 9.97 3.42 3.60
CA MET A 112 10.69 4.40 2.78
C MET A 112 9.73 5.28 1.99
N SER A 113 10.12 6.54 1.79
CA SER A 113 9.46 7.42 0.84
C SER A 113 9.94 7.14 -0.59
N THR A 114 9.14 7.52 -1.58
CA THR A 114 9.55 7.44 -2.99
C THR A 114 10.77 8.31 -3.28
N ALA A 115 10.89 9.47 -2.62
CA ALA A 115 12.07 10.32 -2.69
C ALA A 115 13.33 9.62 -2.17
N GLU A 116 13.25 8.95 -1.01
CA GLU A 116 14.38 8.19 -0.45
C GLU A 116 14.81 7.05 -1.38
N VAL A 117 13.85 6.37 -2.03
CA VAL A 117 14.14 5.34 -3.03
C VAL A 117 14.82 5.94 -4.26
N ALA A 118 14.33 7.08 -4.76
CA ALA A 118 14.90 7.76 -5.92
C ALA A 118 16.36 8.18 -5.67
N ASP A 119 16.66 8.72 -4.48
CA ASP A 119 18.02 9.12 -4.11
C ASP A 119 18.96 7.93 -3.96
N MET A 120 18.47 6.80 -3.43
CA MET A 120 19.23 5.55 -3.38
C MET A 120 19.58 4.99 -4.77
N LEU A 121 18.70 5.21 -5.76
CA LEU A 121 18.94 4.76 -7.13
C LEU A 121 19.95 5.66 -7.84
N LYS A 122 19.85 6.99 -7.69
CA LYS A 122 20.82 7.95 -8.26
C LYS A 122 22.24 7.71 -7.76
N GLY A 123 22.42 7.39 -6.47
CA GLY A 123 23.74 7.11 -5.90
C GLY A 123 24.40 5.81 -6.40
N LYS A 124 23.70 4.98 -7.18
CA LYS A 124 24.27 3.78 -7.82
C LYS A 124 24.83 4.05 -9.22
N ASP A 125 24.40 5.12 -9.87
CA ASP A 125 24.84 5.44 -11.24
C ASP A 125 26.19 6.19 -11.26
N ASP A 126 26.58 6.87 -10.17
CA ASP A 126 27.86 7.60 -10.04
C ASP A 126 29.08 6.71 -9.68
N LYS A 127 28.92 5.38 -9.68
CA LYS A 127 30.02 4.42 -9.38
C LYS A 127 30.32 3.43 -10.53
N SER A 128 29.89 3.72 -11.75
CA SER A 128 30.24 2.93 -12.94
C SER A 128 31.33 3.59 -13.77
#